data_AF-A0A8S1J5B1-F1
#
_entry.id   AF-A0A8S1J5B1-F1
#
_cell.length_a   1.000
_cell.length_b   1.000
_cell.length_c   1.000
_cell.angle_alpha   90.00
_cell.angle_beta   90.00
_cell.angle_gamma   90.00
#
_symmetry.space_group_name_H-M   'P 1'
#
loop_
_entity.id
_entity.type
_entity.pdbx_description
1 polymer ?
#
loop_
_entity_poly.entity_id
_entity_poly.type
_entity_poly.pdbx_seq_one_letter_code
_entity_poly.pdbx_strand_id
1 'polypeptide(L)'
;MKSSLVSGFAEGPHEGNTIHTLVTSNGSPYQNIQTRIMYATYKLAQQMDGGERMVAFTRILHRTVEDLLMNEVPTVRVNPRDPACDLWCDFPVADRPGAVRQFLLAAKTDPALIKAPWLLLIETDYVWAKPIKAGTIP
;
A
#
# COMPACT_ATOMS: atom_id res chain seq x y z
N MET A 1 13.49 27.71 20.46
CA MET A 1 14.07 26.84 19.42
C MET A 1 12.93 26.19 18.65
N LYS A 2 12.68 26.62 17.41
CA LYS A 2 11.77 25.90 16.50
C LYS A 2 12.55 24.70 15.96
N SER A 3 12.09 23.49 16.27
CA SER A 3 12.67 22.24 15.77
C SER A 3 12.47 22.17 14.26
N SER A 4 13.52 22.47 13.50
CA SER A 4 13.61 22.26 12.07
C SER A 4 14.01 20.81 11.80
N LEU A 5 13.02 19.92 11.86
CA LEU A 5 13.06 18.55 11.33
C LEU A 5 11.70 18.46 10.62
N VAL A 6 11.55 18.51 9.31
CA VAL A 6 11.97 17.54 8.30
C VAL A 6 11.98 18.25 6.94
N SER A 7 13.14 18.61 6.38
CA SER A 7 13.24 19.25 5.06
C SER A 7 13.77 18.28 3.97
N GLY A 8 13.57 16.97 4.17
CA GLY A 8 14.17 15.92 3.35
C GLY A 8 13.26 15.30 2.29
N PHE A 9 11.98 15.65 2.26
CA PHE A 9 11.10 15.30 1.15
C PHE A 9 10.85 16.59 0.39
N ALA A 10 11.24 16.63 -0.88
CA ALA A 10 10.86 17.70 -1.78
C ALA A 10 9.34 17.95 -1.63
N GLU A 11 8.92 19.21 -1.66
CA GLU A 11 7.50 19.56 -1.81
C GLU A 11 7.00 18.88 -3.09
N GLY A 12 6.48 17.65 -2.94
CA GLY A 12 5.79 16.96 -4.00
C GLY A 12 4.50 17.72 -4.29
N PRO A 13 3.78 17.39 -5.38
CA PRO A 13 2.54 18.07 -5.77
C PRO A 13 1.36 17.86 -4.81
N HIS A 14 1.62 17.48 -3.55
CA HIS A 14 0.65 16.99 -2.60
C HIS A 14 0.72 17.77 -1.29
N GLU A 15 -0.03 18.87 -1.22
CA GLU A 15 -0.23 19.68 0.00
C GLU A 15 -1.39 19.13 0.86
N GLY A 16 -1.38 19.41 2.16
CA GLY A 16 -2.52 19.20 3.05
C GLY A 16 -2.59 17.83 3.77
N ASN A 17 -3.81 17.34 4.00
CA ASN A 17 -4.09 16.15 4.81
C ASN A 17 -4.53 14.91 3.99
N THR A 18 -3.94 14.74 2.81
CA THR A 18 -4.21 13.60 1.91
C THR A 18 -3.32 12.39 2.23
N ILE A 19 -3.80 11.19 1.89
CA ILE A 19 -3.20 9.90 2.25
C ILE A 19 -2.99 9.06 0.99
N HIS A 20 -1.81 8.44 0.90
CA HIS A 20 -1.46 7.40 -0.06
C HIS A 20 -1.32 6.08 0.69
N THR A 21 -2.25 5.17 0.41
CA THR A 21 -2.28 3.83 1.02
C THR A 21 -1.30 2.89 0.32
N LEU A 22 -0.48 2.21 1.10
CA LEU A 22 0.49 1.22 0.67
C LEU A 22 0.15 -0.13 1.29
N VAL A 23 0.23 -1.19 0.49
CA VAL A 23 0.06 -2.58 0.96
C VAL A 23 1.19 -3.44 0.41
N THR A 24 1.68 -4.41 1.18
CA THR A 24 2.66 -5.40 0.69
C THR A 24 1.97 -6.70 0.30
N SER A 25 2.38 -7.31 -0.81
CA SER A 25 1.87 -8.61 -1.25
C SER A 25 2.97 -9.47 -1.85
N ASN A 26 2.96 -10.76 -1.56
CA ASN A 26 3.79 -11.77 -2.23
C ASN A 26 3.15 -12.31 -3.54
N GLY A 27 1.94 -11.85 -3.87
CA GLY A 27 1.21 -12.29 -5.06
C GLY A 27 0.61 -13.70 -4.95
N SER A 28 0.58 -14.31 -3.75
CA SER A 28 -0.09 -15.59 -3.53
C SER A 28 -1.60 -15.48 -3.78
N PRO A 29 -2.30 -16.58 -4.14
CA PRO A 29 -3.75 -16.56 -4.34
C PRO A 29 -4.53 -15.96 -3.17
N TYR A 30 -4.09 -16.26 -1.93
CA TYR A 30 -4.67 -15.71 -0.71
C TYR A 30 -4.52 -14.18 -0.63
N GLN A 31 -3.29 -13.68 -0.76
CA GLN A 31 -3.06 -12.23 -0.73
C GLN A 31 -3.68 -11.51 -1.93
N ASN A 32 -3.84 -12.16 -3.08
CA ASN A 32 -4.50 -11.57 -4.23
C ASN A 32 -6.00 -11.35 -4.00
N ILE A 33 -6.69 -12.33 -3.39
CA ILE A 33 -8.10 -12.17 -3.02
C ILE A 33 -8.24 -11.05 -1.98
N GLN A 34 -7.41 -11.07 -0.95
CA GLN A 34 -7.38 -10.03 0.08
C GLN A 34 -7.15 -8.63 -0.52
N THR A 35 -6.14 -8.48 -1.38
CA THR A 35 -5.83 -7.20 -2.03
C THR A 35 -6.98 -6.71 -2.90
N ARG A 36 -7.65 -7.60 -3.65
CA ARG A 36 -8.83 -7.23 -4.45
C ARG A 36 -9.97 -6.72 -3.58
N ILE A 37 -10.30 -7.41 -2.49
CA ILE A 37 -11.37 -6.99 -1.57
C ILE A 37 -11.01 -5.65 -0.93
N MET A 38 -9.78 -5.51 -0.44
CA MET A 38 -9.29 -4.27 0.16
C MET A 38 -9.32 -3.11 -0.84
N TYR A 39 -8.86 -3.32 -2.08
CA TYR A 39 -8.86 -2.27 -3.11
C TYR A 39 -10.27 -1.88 -3.55
N ALA A 40 -11.18 -2.86 -3.69
CA ALA A 40 -12.58 -2.58 -3.99
C ALA A 40 -13.25 -1.76 -2.88
N THR A 41 -13.03 -2.13 -1.61
CA THR A 41 -13.57 -1.36 -0.48
C THR A 41 -12.89 0.00 -0.31
N TYR A 42 -11.59 0.12 -0.61
CA TYR A 42 -10.89 1.41 -0.69
C TYR A 42 -11.57 2.33 -1.70
N LYS A 43 -11.90 1.81 -2.89
CA LYS A 43 -12.61 2.58 -3.93
C LYS A 43 -14.00 3.02 -3.47
N LEU A 44 -14.73 2.19 -2.73
CA LEU A 44 -16.01 2.57 -2.15
C LEU A 44 -15.84 3.67 -1.09
N ALA A 45 -14.85 3.52 -0.20
CA ALA A 45 -14.55 4.51 0.83
C ALA A 45 -14.09 5.86 0.24
N GLN A 46 -13.36 5.85 -0.88
CA GLN A 46 -12.96 7.04 -1.61
C GLN A 46 -14.17 7.87 -2.10
N GLN A 47 -15.34 7.25 -2.28
CA GLN A 47 -16.59 7.93 -2.69
C GLN A 47 -17.46 8.38 -1.50
N MET A 48 -17.02 8.17 -0.26
CA MET A 48 -17.73 8.62 0.95
C MET A 48 -17.23 9.99 1.41
N ASP A 49 -17.97 10.64 2.30
CA ASP A 49 -17.55 11.90 2.94
C ASP A 49 -16.16 11.75 3.59
N GLY A 50 -15.21 12.61 3.21
CA GLY A 50 -13.83 12.56 3.66
C GLY A 50 -12.92 11.68 2.78
N GLY A 51 -13.50 10.86 1.91
CA GLY A 51 -12.81 9.97 0.98
C GLY A 51 -11.98 10.69 -0.08
N GLU A 52 -12.25 11.98 -0.34
CA GLU A 52 -11.46 12.82 -1.24
C GLU A 52 -9.98 12.93 -0.82
N ARG A 53 -9.69 12.67 0.47
CA ARG A 53 -8.32 12.65 1.00
C ARG A 53 -7.57 11.35 0.70
N MET A 54 -8.27 10.28 0.35
CA MET A 54 -7.67 9.00 -0.03
C MET A 54 -7.29 9.07 -1.50
N VAL A 55 -6.12 9.60 -1.82
CA VAL A 55 -5.77 10.01 -3.20
C VAL A 55 -5.08 8.91 -4.00
N ALA A 56 -4.48 7.91 -3.34
CA ALA A 56 -3.81 6.82 -4.02
C ALA A 56 -3.77 5.53 -3.21
N PHE A 57 -3.70 4.42 -3.92
CA PHE A 57 -3.49 3.09 -3.40
C PHE A 57 -2.39 2.43 -4.23
N THR A 58 -1.34 1.92 -3.59
CA THR A 58 -0.26 1.19 -4.27
C THR A 58 0.02 -0.13 -3.57
N ARG A 59 0.00 -1.20 -4.35
CA ARG A 59 0.46 -2.51 -3.93
C ARG A 59 1.96 -2.62 -4.20
N ILE A 60 2.73 -2.99 -3.19
CA ILE A 60 4.16 -3.33 -3.30
C ILE A 60 4.24 -4.84 -3.44
N LEU A 61 4.41 -5.31 -4.68
CA LEU A 61 4.52 -6.72 -5.01
C LEU A 61 5.98 -7.17 -4.85
N HIS A 62 6.27 -7.99 -3.83
CA HIS A 62 7.59 -8.57 -3.63
C HIS A 62 7.64 -9.98 -4.21
N ARG A 63 7.85 -10.04 -5.53
CA ARG A 63 7.80 -11.26 -6.34
C ARG A 63 8.75 -11.16 -7.52
N THR A 64 9.37 -12.28 -7.93
CA THR A 64 10.30 -12.26 -9.07
C THR A 64 9.61 -12.02 -10.40
N VAL A 65 8.32 -12.37 -10.50
CA VAL A 65 7.48 -12.22 -11.69
C VAL A 65 6.25 -11.35 -11.42
N GLU A 66 5.66 -10.85 -12.49
CA GLU A 66 4.35 -10.21 -12.44
C GLU A 66 3.24 -11.21 -12.08
N ASP A 67 2.18 -10.71 -11.46
CA ASP A 67 0.98 -11.49 -11.18
C ASP A 67 -0.25 -10.90 -11.88
N LEU A 68 -1.38 -11.60 -11.72
CA LEU A 68 -2.64 -11.26 -12.37
C LEU A 68 -3.22 -9.88 -11.97
N LEU A 69 -2.84 -9.32 -10.83
CA LEU A 69 -3.39 -8.03 -10.36
C LEU A 69 -2.60 -6.83 -10.86
N MET A 70 -1.49 -7.02 -11.58
CA MET A 70 -0.71 -5.92 -12.15
C MET A 70 -1.57 -4.98 -13.02
N ASN A 71 -2.61 -5.53 -13.66
CA ASN A 71 -3.52 -4.80 -14.54
C ASN A 71 -4.77 -4.25 -13.80
N GLU A 72 -4.95 -4.55 -12.51
CA GLU A 72 -6.15 -4.20 -11.75
C GLU A 72 -5.86 -3.21 -10.61
N VAL A 73 -4.73 -3.41 -9.92
CA VAL A 73 -4.34 -2.64 -8.74
C VAL A 73 -3.03 -1.92 -9.08
N PRO A 74 -2.93 -0.59 -8.89
CA PRO A 74 -1.67 0.12 -9.10
C PRO A 74 -0.57 -0.54 -8.29
N THR A 75 0.45 -1.06 -8.97
CA THR A 75 1.45 -1.93 -8.37
C THR A 75 2.86 -1.44 -8.67
N VAL A 76 3.72 -1.45 -7.66
CA VAL A 76 5.18 -1.38 -7.82
C VAL A 76 5.73 -2.76 -7.49
N ARG A 77 6.41 -3.38 -8.46
CA ARG A 77 7.10 -4.66 -8.24
C ARG A 77 8.51 -4.40 -7.73
N VAL A 78 8.88 -5.10 -6.67
CA VAL A 78 10.21 -5.08 -6.05
C VAL A 78 10.76 -6.50 -5.97
N ASN A 79 12.07 -6.61 -5.78
CA ASN A 79 12.69 -7.92 -5.71
C ASN A 79 12.42 -8.56 -4.34
N PRO A 80 11.98 -9.83 -4.28
CA PRO A 80 11.90 -10.57 -3.02
C PRO A 80 13.31 -10.78 -2.45
N ARG A 81 13.40 -10.97 -1.14
CA ARG A 81 14.65 -11.37 -0.49
C ARG A 81 14.97 -12.82 -0.83
N ASP A 82 13.95 -13.67 -0.84
CA ASP A 82 14.06 -15.08 -1.20
C ASP A 82 13.14 -15.40 -2.39
N PRO A 83 13.69 -15.61 -3.59
CA PRO A 83 12.93 -16.03 -4.77
C PRO A 83 12.06 -17.28 -4.57
N ALA A 84 12.42 -18.18 -3.65
CA ALA A 84 11.60 -19.37 -3.38
C ALA A 84 10.21 -19.01 -2.82
N CYS A 85 10.09 -17.86 -2.14
CA CYS A 85 8.84 -17.34 -1.60
C CYS A 85 7.80 -16.96 -2.67
N ASP A 86 8.17 -16.95 -3.96
CA ASP A 86 7.20 -16.81 -5.05
C ASP A 86 6.19 -17.99 -5.06
N LEU A 87 6.62 -19.18 -4.65
CA LEU A 87 5.75 -20.34 -4.50
C LEU A 87 5.42 -20.59 -3.03
N TRP A 88 6.45 -20.79 -2.21
CA TRP A 88 6.32 -21.03 -0.78
C TRP A 88 7.64 -20.84 -0.06
N CYS A 89 7.58 -20.30 1.16
CA CYS A 89 8.64 -20.33 2.15
C CYS A 89 8.00 -20.28 3.54
N ASP A 90 8.73 -20.67 4.59
CA ASP A 90 8.15 -20.82 5.92
C ASP A 90 7.71 -19.50 6.56
N PHE A 91 8.30 -18.38 6.14
CA PHE A 91 7.99 -17.06 6.68
C PHE A 91 7.97 -15.97 5.58
N PRO A 92 6.96 -15.97 4.69
CA PRO A 92 6.89 -15.04 3.54
C PRO A 92 6.74 -13.58 3.97
N VAL A 93 6.37 -13.34 5.23
CA VAL A 93 6.27 -12.02 5.85
C VAL A 93 7.65 -11.36 6.02
N ALA A 94 8.74 -12.15 6.05
CA ALA A 94 10.11 -11.65 6.18
C ALA A 94 10.52 -10.66 5.07
N ASP A 95 9.90 -10.78 3.89
CA ASP A 95 10.22 -9.96 2.73
C ASP A 95 9.62 -8.56 2.79
N ARG A 96 8.57 -8.36 3.59
CA ARG A 96 7.80 -7.09 3.62
C ARG A 96 8.64 -5.87 4.01
N PRO A 97 9.49 -5.90 5.05
CA PRO A 97 10.34 -4.75 5.37
C PRO A 97 11.31 -4.40 4.23
N GLY A 98 11.86 -5.42 3.56
CA GLY A 98 12.73 -5.26 2.40
C GLY A 98 12.00 -4.65 1.21
N ALA A 99 10.74 -5.04 1.00
CA ALA A 99 9.87 -4.51 -0.03
C ALA A 99 9.56 -3.01 0.19
N VAL A 100 9.16 -2.65 1.41
CA VAL A 100 8.91 -1.25 1.80
C VAL A 100 10.18 -0.41 1.65
N ARG A 101 11.33 -0.92 2.09
CA ARG A 101 12.62 -0.23 1.90
C ARG A 101 12.92 0.03 0.43
N GLN A 102 12.74 -0.96 -0.45
CA GLN A 102 12.95 -0.80 -1.88
C GLN A 102 12.01 0.26 -2.48
N PHE A 103 10.73 0.23 -2.12
CA PHE A 103 9.76 1.25 -2.55
C PHE A 103 10.18 2.67 -2.11
N LEU A 104 10.57 2.87 -0.84
CA LEU A 104 10.99 4.18 -0.34
C LEU A 104 12.30 4.67 -0.99
N LEU A 105 13.23 3.77 -1.30
CA LEU A 105 14.44 4.13 -2.04
C LEU A 105 14.15 4.48 -3.50
N ALA A 106 13.24 3.75 -4.14
CA ALA A 106 12.75 4.09 -5.46
C ALA A 106 12.08 5.47 -5.44
N ALA A 107 11.23 5.75 -4.45
CA ALA A 107 10.57 7.04 -4.26
C ALA A 107 11.52 8.22 -4.04
N LYS A 108 12.73 7.99 -3.49
CA LYS A 108 13.77 9.03 -3.42
C LYS A 108 14.33 9.39 -4.80
N THR A 109 14.33 8.44 -5.72
CA THR A 109 14.86 8.62 -7.09
C THR A 109 13.75 9.08 -8.05
N ASP A 110 12.54 8.58 -7.85
CA ASP A 110 11.32 8.96 -8.55
C ASP A 110 10.25 9.40 -7.54
N PRO A 111 10.23 10.70 -7.18
CA PRO A 111 9.24 11.26 -6.26
C PRO A 111 7.80 11.08 -6.75
N ALA A 112 7.57 10.82 -8.04
CA ALA A 112 6.23 10.59 -8.56
C ALA A 112 5.62 9.28 -8.03
N LEU A 113 6.40 8.37 -7.44
CA LEU A 113 5.87 7.17 -6.78
C LEU A 113 5.06 7.49 -5.53
N ILE A 114 5.29 8.64 -4.89
CA ILE A 114 4.55 9.08 -3.70
C ILE A 114 3.47 10.06 -4.14
N LYS A 115 2.22 9.74 -3.81
CA LYS A 115 1.04 10.47 -4.31
C LYS A 115 0.36 11.35 -3.25
N ALA A 116 0.90 11.42 -2.04
CA ALA A 116 0.35 12.17 -0.91
C ALA A 116 1.45 12.49 0.13
N PRO A 117 1.27 13.51 1.00
CA PRO A 117 2.22 13.82 2.07
C PRO A 117 2.19 12.78 3.21
N TRP A 118 1.09 12.04 3.36
CA TRP A 118 0.95 10.98 4.36
C TRP A 118 0.90 9.61 3.71
N LEU A 119 1.72 8.68 4.21
CA LEU A 119 1.69 7.28 3.82
C LEU A 119 0.97 6.46 4.88
N LEU A 120 0.00 5.65 4.45
CA LEU A 120 -0.60 4.63 5.30
C LEU A 120 -0.12 3.26 4.83
N LEU A 121 0.79 2.64 5.57
CA LEU A 121 1.16 1.25 5.36
C LEU A 121 0.20 0.35 6.14
N ILE A 122 -0.50 -0.53 5.44
CA ILE A 122 -1.54 -1.39 6.02
C ILE A 122 -1.50 -2.79 5.38
N GLU A 123 -2.00 -3.79 6.09
CA GLU A 123 -2.03 -5.18 5.65
C GLU A 123 -3.23 -5.49 4.75
N THR A 124 -3.10 -6.52 3.91
CA THR A 124 -4.12 -6.87 2.91
C THR A 124 -5.40 -7.45 3.51
N ASP A 125 -5.36 -7.90 4.76
CA ASP A 125 -6.49 -8.50 5.49
C ASP A 125 -7.50 -7.49 6.05
N TYR A 126 -7.28 -6.20 5.86
CA TYR A 126 -8.23 -5.15 6.24
C TYR A 126 -9.28 -4.88 5.15
N VAL A 127 -10.43 -4.35 5.58
CA VAL A 127 -11.47 -3.81 4.71
C VAL A 127 -11.78 -2.37 5.09
N TRP A 128 -12.10 -1.54 4.11
CA TRP A 128 -12.54 -0.17 4.34
C TRP A 128 -14.06 -0.16 4.51
N ALA A 129 -14.52 0.20 5.71
CA ALA A 129 -15.94 0.24 6.01
C ALA A 129 -16.26 1.38 6.98
N LYS A 130 -17.52 1.85 6.96
CA LYS A 130 -18.03 2.65 8.07
C LYS A 130 -18.00 1.82 9.35
N PRO A 131 -17.63 2.41 10.50
CA PRO A 131 -17.68 1.71 11.77
C PRO A 131 -19.06 1.09 12.00
N ILE A 132 -19.08 -0.20 12.31
CA ILE A 132 -20.32 -0.91 12.64
C ILE A 132 -20.53 -0.78 14.14
N LYS A 133 -21.70 -0.31 14.56
CA LYS A 133 -22.05 -0.27 15.98
C LYS A 133 -22.25 -1.72 16.45
N ALA A 134 -21.50 -2.13 17.47
CA ALA A 134 -21.48 -3.52 17.94
C ALA A 134 -22.87 -4.09 18.32
N GLY A 135 -23.84 -3.24 18.67
CA GLY A 135 -25.22 -3.63 19.00
C GLY A 135 -26.23 -3.61 17.85
N THR A 136 -25.78 -3.38 16.61
CA THR A 136 -26.64 -3.37 15.41
C THR A 136 -26.18 -4.38 14.35
N ILE A 137 -25.34 -5.34 14.74
CA ILE A 137 -24.96 -6.48 13.91
C ILE A 137 -26.17 -7.43 13.92
N PRO A 138 -26.78 -7.74 12.75
CA PRO A 138 -27.90 -8.66 12.66
C PRO A 138 -27.57 -10.08 13.14
#